data_AF-A0AAV1I701-F1
#
_entry.id   AF-A0AAV1I701-F1
#
_cell.length_a   1.000
_cell.length_b   1.000
_cell.length_c   1.000
_cell.angle_alpha   90.00
_cell.angle_beta   90.00
_cell.angle_gamma   90.00
#
_symmetry.space_group_name_H-M   'P 1'
#
loop_
_entity.id
_entity.type
_entity.pdbx_description
1 polymer ?
#
loop_
_entity_poly.entity_id
_entity_poly.type
_entity_poly.pdbx_seq_one_letter_code
_entity_poly.pdbx_strand_id
1 'polypeptide(L)'
;MPQKPLTNKGKRSLPKLSAANRHGKVVKHKKGGLVVKPKRDVAKHRLENQKEITKLINKKNEAAAASKAEQSGGQLGVVKAPKEPAKDEKKAVKARQT
;
A
#
# COMPACT_ATOMS: atom_id res chain seq x y z
N MET A 1 24.32 -17.96 58.82
CA MET A 1 23.14 -18.85 58.74
C MET A 1 22.97 -19.28 57.30
N PRO A 2 22.99 -20.59 56.96
CA PRO A 2 22.81 -21.03 55.58
C PRO A 2 21.38 -20.78 55.09
N GLN A 3 21.25 -20.24 53.87
CA GLN A 3 19.96 -19.86 53.26
C GLN A 3 19.19 -21.10 52.78
N LYS A 4 17.93 -21.22 53.21
CA LYS A 4 17.04 -22.33 52.87
C LYS A 4 16.76 -22.34 51.35
N PRO A 5 16.93 -23.47 50.64
CA PRO A 5 16.78 -23.49 49.19
C PRO A 5 15.31 -23.31 48.76
N LEU A 6 15.10 -22.54 47.69
CA LEU A 6 13.79 -22.27 47.07
C LEU A 6 13.20 -23.57 46.49
N THR A 7 12.01 -23.96 46.99
CA THR A 7 11.28 -25.19 46.62
C THR A 7 10.63 -25.17 45.23
N ASN A 8 10.67 -24.04 44.52
CA ASN A 8 10.01 -23.85 43.23
C ASN A 8 10.98 -23.89 42.04
N LYS A 9 11.99 -24.77 42.06
CA LYS A 9 12.77 -25.07 40.85
C LYS A 9 11.95 -25.98 39.94
N GLY A 10 11.26 -25.41 38.96
CA GLY A 10 10.73 -26.19 37.83
C GLY A 10 9.26 -26.04 37.48
N LYS A 11 8.49 -25.14 38.12
CA LYS A 11 7.15 -24.83 37.62
C LYS A 11 7.26 -23.95 36.38
N ARG A 12 7.23 -24.55 35.19
CA ARG A 12 6.96 -23.83 33.93
C ARG A 12 5.66 -23.05 34.15
N SER A 13 5.69 -21.74 33.94
CA SER A 13 4.46 -20.96 33.95
C SER A 13 3.54 -21.58 32.90
N LEU A 14 2.36 -22.02 33.36
CA LEU A 14 1.33 -22.45 32.41
C LEU A 14 1.10 -21.28 31.46
N PRO A 15 1.08 -21.50 30.13
CA PRO A 15 0.71 -20.44 29.21
C PRO A 15 -0.63 -19.89 29.69
N LYS A 16 -0.76 -18.56 29.72
CA LYS A 16 -2.03 -17.89 30.07
C LYS A 16 -3.10 -18.51 29.18
N LEU A 17 -3.91 -19.41 29.76
CA LEU A 17 -5.07 -19.96 29.10
C LEU A 17 -5.91 -18.74 28.74
N SER A 18 -6.04 -18.45 27.44
CA SER A 18 -7.00 -17.46 26.99
C SER A 18 -8.32 -17.89 27.60
N ALA A 19 -8.96 -16.98 28.33
CA ALA A 19 -10.22 -17.29 28.99
C ALA A 19 -11.16 -17.79 27.89
N ALA A 20 -11.41 -19.10 27.86
CA ALA A 20 -12.39 -19.67 26.97
C ALA A 20 -13.69 -18.96 27.32
N ASN A 21 -14.30 -18.30 26.34
CA ASN A 21 -15.64 -17.75 26.46
C ASN A 21 -16.48 -18.72 27.29
N ARG A 22 -17.08 -18.27 28.40
CA ARG A 22 -17.71 -19.10 29.46
C ARG A 22 -18.83 -20.04 28.98
N HIS A 23 -19.11 -20.07 27.67
CA HIS A 23 -20.12 -20.86 27.00
C HIS A 23 -19.58 -21.72 25.84
N GLY A 24 -18.26 -21.94 25.74
CA GLY A 24 -17.66 -22.81 24.71
C GLY A 24 -17.86 -22.34 23.26
N LYS A 25 -18.50 -21.18 23.05
CA LYS A 25 -18.77 -20.65 21.72
C LYS A 25 -17.51 -19.96 21.21
N VAL A 26 -16.78 -20.68 20.36
CA VAL A 26 -15.71 -20.10 19.55
C VAL A 26 -16.32 -18.96 18.74
N VAL A 27 -15.75 -17.76 18.84
CA VAL A 27 -16.14 -16.64 17.99
C VAL A 27 -15.78 -17.03 16.57
N LYS A 28 -16.79 -17.43 15.79
CA LYS A 28 -16.62 -17.71 14.36
C LYS A 28 -16.38 -16.38 13.66
N HIS A 29 -15.14 -15.92 13.65
CA HIS A 29 -14.72 -14.90 12.70
C HIS A 29 -14.81 -15.54 11.32
N LYS A 30 -15.90 -15.26 10.58
CA LYS A 30 -15.96 -15.62 9.16
C LYS A 30 -14.92 -14.76 8.45
N LYS A 31 -13.71 -15.31 8.28
CA LYS A 31 -12.71 -14.72 7.41
C LYS A 31 -13.26 -14.87 5.99
N GLY A 32 -13.54 -13.74 5.33
CA GLY A 32 -14.13 -13.71 4.00
C GLY A 32 -15.51 -13.07 3.98
N GLY A 33 -15.55 -11.84 3.48
CA GLY A 33 -16.77 -11.09 3.23
C GLY A 33 -16.71 -9.63 3.70
N LEU A 34 -15.59 -8.92 3.49
CA LEU A 34 -15.52 -7.48 3.82
C LEU A 34 -16.58 -6.66 3.06
N VAL A 35 -17.10 -7.20 1.96
CA VAL A 35 -18.13 -6.57 1.13
C VAL A 35 -19.46 -7.25 1.36
N VAL A 36 -20.20 -6.79 2.36
CA VAL A 36 -21.61 -7.12 2.53
C VAL A 36 -22.41 -6.33 1.50
N LYS A 37 -23.03 -7.02 0.55
CA LYS A 37 -23.88 -6.35 -0.45
C LYS A 37 -25.08 -5.68 0.27
N PRO A 38 -25.39 -4.42 -0.03
CA PRO A 38 -26.58 -3.76 0.50
C PRO A 38 -27.85 -4.53 0.14
N LYS A 39 -28.84 -4.55 1.03
CA LYS A 39 -30.14 -5.19 0.76
C LYS A 39 -30.99 -4.41 -0.25
N ARG A 40 -30.91 -3.07 -0.21
CA ARG A 40 -31.68 -2.16 -1.08
C ARG A 40 -31.05 -2.05 -2.47
N ASP A 41 -31.85 -2.19 -3.52
CA ASP A 41 -31.35 -2.23 -4.90
C ASP A 41 -30.69 -0.92 -5.35
N VAL A 42 -31.24 0.23 -4.96
CA VAL A 42 -30.61 1.54 -5.20
C VAL A 42 -29.19 1.61 -4.61
N ALA A 43 -28.99 1.03 -3.43
CA ALA A 43 -27.68 1.01 -2.78
C ALA A 43 -26.73 0.00 -3.44
N LYS A 44 -27.24 -1.10 -4.02
CA LYS A 44 -26.43 -2.05 -4.79
C LYS A 44 -25.88 -1.39 -6.07
N HIS A 45 -26.74 -0.71 -6.83
CA HIS A 45 -26.32 -0.01 -8.05
C HIS A 45 -25.33 1.11 -7.77
N ARG A 46 -25.55 1.90 -6.70
CA ARG A 46 -24.57 2.92 -6.28
C ARG A 46 -23.23 2.30 -5.91
N LEU A 47 -23.24 1.21 -5.15
CA LEU A 47 -22.01 0.49 -4.78
C LEU A 47 -21.29 0.01 -6.05
N GLU A 48 -22.00 -0.57 -7.00
CA GLU A 48 -21.42 -1.05 -8.27
C GLU A 48 -20.77 0.08 -9.07
N ASN A 49 -21.46 1.20 -9.24
CA ASN A 49 -20.94 2.36 -9.96
C ASN A 49 -19.72 3.00 -9.25
N GLN A 50 -19.68 2.96 -7.92
CA GLN A 50 -18.60 3.57 -7.14
C GLN A 50 -17.39 2.66 -6.94
N LYS A 51 -17.50 1.34 -7.17
CA LYS A 51 -16.42 0.37 -6.94
C LYS A 51 -15.17 0.70 -7.75
N GLU A 52 -15.33 0.99 -9.04
CA GLU A 52 -14.20 1.25 -9.94
C GLU A 52 -13.48 2.54 -9.56
N ILE A 53 -14.25 3.61 -9.31
CA ILE A 53 -13.73 4.90 -8.87
C ILE A 53 -12.95 4.75 -7.56
N THR A 54 -13.53 4.04 -6.58
CA THR A 54 -12.91 3.82 -5.28
C THR A 54 -11.61 3.00 -5.40
N LYS A 55 -11.61 1.97 -6.27
CA LYS A 55 -10.42 1.17 -6.54
C LYS A 55 -9.29 2.01 -7.15
N LEU A 56 -9.61 2.90 -8.08
CA LEU A 56 -8.64 3.81 -8.69
C LEU A 56 -8.08 4.80 -7.68
N ILE A 57 -8.93 5.39 -6.83
CA ILE A 57 -8.52 6.32 -5.77
C ILE A 57 -7.58 5.62 -4.79
N ASN A 58 -7.95 4.43 -4.31
CA ASN A 58 -7.13 3.66 -3.37
C ASN A 58 -5.76 3.32 -3.98
N LYS A 59 -5.73 2.84 -5.23
CA LYS A 59 -4.47 2.54 -5.92
C LYS A 59 -3.56 3.76 -6.02
N LYS A 60 -4.10 4.96 -6.31
CA LYS A 60 -3.32 6.20 -6.36
C LYS A 60 -2.81 6.60 -4.98
N ASN A 61 -3.64 6.51 -3.95
CA ASN A 61 -3.25 6.88 -2.59
C ASN A 61 -2.17 5.94 -2.05
N GLU A 62 -2.29 4.63 -2.30
CA GLU A 62 -1.29 3.64 -1.94
C GLU A 62 0.05 3.90 -2.65
N ALA A 63 0.02 4.15 -3.96
CA ALA A 63 1.22 4.49 -4.72
C ALA A 63 1.87 5.79 -4.22
N ALA A 64 1.08 6.83 -3.98
CA ALA A 64 1.58 8.11 -3.47
C ALA A 64 2.19 7.97 -2.06
N ALA A 65 1.56 7.18 -1.19
CA ALA A 65 2.08 6.89 0.15
C ALA A 65 3.39 6.10 0.09
N ALA A 66 3.46 5.06 -0.78
CA ALA A 66 4.67 4.29 -1.00
C ALA A 66 5.81 5.18 -1.53
N SER A 67 5.56 6.00 -2.56
CA SER A 67 6.55 6.93 -3.09
C SER A 67 7.02 7.96 -2.06
N LYS A 68 6.12 8.46 -1.20
CA LYS A 68 6.50 9.39 -0.12
C LYS A 68 7.35 8.71 0.96
N ALA A 69 7.10 7.44 1.27
CA ALA A 69 7.91 6.67 2.20
C ALA A 69 9.28 6.28 1.60
N GLU A 70 9.31 5.98 0.30
CA GLU A 70 10.52 5.62 -0.47
C GLU A 70 11.35 6.83 -0.89
N GLN A 71 10.94 8.07 -0.58
CA GLN A 71 11.60 9.31 -0.99
C GLN A 71 12.98 9.55 -0.33
N SER A 72 13.86 8.56 -0.36
CA SER A 72 15.32 8.72 -0.39
C SER A 72 15.84 9.06 -1.81
N GLY A 73 15.00 9.03 -2.85
CA GLY A 73 15.35 9.41 -4.23
C GLY A 73 14.52 10.60 -4.72
N GLY A 74 15.16 11.73 -5.03
CA GLY A 74 14.54 13.03 -5.34
C GLY A 74 13.63 13.10 -6.59
N GLN A 75 13.11 14.29 -6.88
CA GLN A 75 12.25 14.57 -8.03
C GLN A 75 13.02 14.42 -9.36
N LEU A 76 12.39 13.82 -10.37
CA LEU A 76 12.94 13.78 -11.74
C LEU A 76 12.93 15.19 -12.33
N GLY A 77 14.10 15.70 -12.70
CA GLY A 77 14.24 16.98 -13.40
C GLY A 77 13.96 16.83 -14.90
N VAL A 78 13.24 17.80 -15.48
CA VAL A 78 13.03 17.87 -16.93
C VAL A 78 14.28 18.47 -17.57
N VAL A 79 15.01 17.66 -18.36
CA VAL A 79 16.18 18.13 -19.12
C VAL A 79 15.72 18.70 -20.46
N LYS A 80 16.25 19.87 -20.85
CA LYS A 80 15.97 20.47 -22.15
C LYS A 80 16.57 19.60 -23.26
N ALA A 81 15.79 19.30 -24.29
CA ALA A 81 16.27 18.52 -25.43
C ALA A 81 17.52 19.18 -26.06
N PRO A 82 18.54 18.40 -26.47
CA PRO A 82 19.69 18.94 -27.16
C PRO A 82 19.25 19.64 -28.44
N LYS A 83 19.81 20.82 -28.70
CA LYS A 83 19.53 21.59 -29.92
C LYS A 83 19.97 20.74 -31.12
N GLU A 84 19.05 20.43 -32.03
CA GLU A 84 19.40 19.72 -33.26
C GLU A 84 20.48 20.50 -34.02
N PRO A 85 21.51 19.85 -34.60
CA PRO A 85 22.48 20.54 -35.42
C PRO A 85 21.74 21.09 -36.64
N ALA A 86 21.79 22.41 -36.83
CA ALA A 86 21.18 23.11 -37.96
C ALA A 86 21.65 22.48 -39.29
N LYS A 87 20.83 21.59 -39.85
CA LYS A 87 21.07 21.02 -41.19
C LYS A 87 20.80 22.04 -42.30
N ASP A 88 20.29 23.22 -41.96
CA ASP A 88 19.91 24.27 -42.91
C ASP A 88 20.99 25.32 -43.17
N GLU A 89 22.03 25.44 -42.33
CA GLU A 89 23.11 26.40 -42.57
C GLU A 89 24.03 26.00 -43.74
N LYS A 90 24.10 24.71 -44.07
CA LYS A 90 24.92 24.24 -45.21
C LYS A 90 24.26 24.40 -46.58
N LYS A 91 22.94 24.67 -46.66
CA LYS A 91 22.28 25.02 -47.93
C LYS A 91 22.39 26.50 -48.26
N ALA A 92 22.39 27.38 -47.26
CA ALA A 92 22.49 28.83 -47.48
C ALA A 92 23.88 29.29 -47.95
N VAL A 93 24.96 28.64 -47.49
CA VAL A 93 26.32 28.99 -47.91
C VAL A 93 26.60 28.57 -49.37
N LYS A 94 26.01 27.44 -49.82
CA LYS A 94 26.19 26.97 -51.20
C LYS A 94 25.39 27.80 -52.24
N ALA A 95 24.29 28.44 -51.83
CA ALA A 95 23.48 29.31 -52.69
C ALA A 95 24.04 30.73 -52.85
N ARG A 96 25.06 31.13 -52.06
CA ARG A 96 25.73 32.44 -52.17
C ARG A 96 27.04 32.40 -52.97
N GLN A 97 27.46 31.22 -53.44
CA GLN A 97 28.71 31.01 -54.20
C GLN A 97 28.47 30.53 -55.64
N THR A 98 27.26 30.71 -56.17
CA THR A 98 26.93 30.53 -57.60
C THR A 98 26.47 31.84 -58.19
#